data_AF-A0A1F7U6J8-F1
#
_entry.id   AF-A0A1F7U6J8-F1
#
_cell.length_a   1.000
_cell.length_b   1.000
_cell.length_c   1.000
_cell.angle_alpha   90.00
_cell.angle_beta   90.00
_cell.angle_gamma   90.00
#
_symmetry.space_group_name_H-M   'P 1'
#
loop_
_entity.id
_entity.type
_entity.pdbx_description
1 polymer ?
#
loop_
_entity_poly.entity_id
_entity_poly.type
_entity_poly.pdbx_seq_one_letter_code
_entity_poly.pdbx_strand_id
1 'polypeptide(L)'
;MAGRHQDLLQRQDGVMKGMNVTGARPAALSERITECHFDRIDPDISVEHFAHTGEFADALAMLAVTQDDLGGSDMTTAEIEAAIDRRGYRRATGSELLDYVRAKWNGKDTVAALDSCVEQYVLYVYGGPDRRALSLRWVRPHRHWGGHVRFLVVPK
;
A
#
# COMPACT_ATOMS: atom_id res chain seq x y z
N MET A 1 9.98 -20.92 16.77
CA MET A 1 10.27 -21.38 15.39
C MET A 1 10.68 -20.18 14.54
N ALA A 2 11.96 -19.78 14.57
CA ALA A 2 12.45 -18.51 14.02
C ALA A 2 13.15 -18.63 12.64
N GLY A 3 12.91 -19.70 11.89
CA GLY A 3 13.73 -20.04 10.72
C GLY A 3 13.11 -19.76 9.34
N ARG A 4 11.83 -19.39 9.22
CA ARG A 4 11.18 -19.20 7.90
C ARG A 4 11.15 -17.76 7.38
N HIS A 5 11.49 -16.78 8.22
CA HIS A 5 11.50 -15.38 7.81
C HIS A 5 12.75 -15.00 6.98
N GLN A 6 13.86 -15.73 7.11
CA GLN A 6 15.10 -15.39 6.39
C GLN A 6 15.13 -15.88 4.92
N ASP A 7 14.51 -17.02 4.62
CA ASP A 7 14.55 -17.60 3.26
C ASP A 7 13.70 -16.83 2.22
N LEU A 8 12.66 -16.11 2.67
CA LEU A 8 11.83 -15.28 1.79
C LEU A 8 12.51 -13.95 1.42
N LEU A 9 13.40 -13.43 2.27
CA LEU A 9 14.11 -12.17 2.04
C LEU A 9 15.27 -12.34 1.05
N GLN A 10 15.92 -13.50 1.02
CA GLN A 10 17.10 -13.74 0.16
C GLN A 10 16.78 -13.85 -1.34
N ARG A 11 15.54 -14.16 -1.72
CA ARG A 11 15.13 -14.23 -3.14
C ARG A 11 14.77 -12.87 -3.75
N GLN A 12 14.71 -11.80 -2.94
CA GLN A 12 14.15 -10.50 -3.35
C GLN A 12 15.20 -9.51 -3.93
N ASP A 13 16.50 -9.78 -3.73
CA ASP A 13 17.57 -8.86 -4.13
C ASP A 13 18.09 -9.05 -5.58
N GLY A 14 17.51 -9.99 -6.34
CA GLY A 14 18.04 -10.43 -7.63
C GLY A 14 17.80 -9.51 -8.84
N VAL A 15 16.95 -8.48 -8.74
CA VAL A 15 16.50 -7.71 -9.93
C VAL A 15 16.32 -6.22 -9.63
N MET A 16 17.39 -5.50 -9.32
CA MET A 16 17.38 -4.02 -9.39
C MET A 16 18.68 -3.53 -10.03
N LYS A 17 18.84 -3.74 -11.34
CA LYS A 17 19.87 -3.07 -12.14
C LYS A 17 19.29 -1.80 -12.76
N GLY A 18 19.73 -0.66 -12.23
CA GLY A 18 19.88 0.58 -12.98
C GLY A 18 18.74 1.59 -12.86
N MET A 19 18.76 2.40 -11.79
CA MET A 19 18.25 3.77 -11.81
C MET A 19 19.14 4.62 -10.89
N ASN A 20 19.95 5.48 -11.49
CA ASN A 20 20.69 6.53 -10.78
C ASN A 20 19.70 7.65 -10.44
N VAL A 21 19.29 7.72 -9.17
CA VAL A 21 18.72 8.91 -8.57
C VAL A 21 19.63 9.26 -7.38
N THR A 22 20.30 10.40 -7.49
CA THR A 22 21.08 11.00 -6.40
C THR A 22 20.16 11.31 -5.22
N GLY A 23 20.41 10.67 -4.08
CA GLY A 23 19.76 10.95 -2.80
C GLY A 23 19.27 9.67 -2.12
N ALA A 24 20.17 9.00 -1.37
CA ALA A 24 19.97 7.71 -0.69
C ALA A 24 19.50 6.56 -1.60
N ARG A 25 20.21 5.43 -1.58
CA ARG A 25 19.70 4.22 -2.24
C ARG A 25 18.32 3.92 -1.63
N PRO A 26 17.24 3.74 -2.42
CA PRO A 26 15.98 3.28 -1.86
C PRO A 26 16.28 2.00 -1.08
N ALA A 27 15.94 1.98 0.21
CA ALA A 27 16.06 0.79 1.03
C ALA A 27 15.42 -0.40 0.30
N ALA A 28 16.03 -1.59 0.40
CA ALA A 28 15.46 -2.77 -0.24
C ALA A 28 14.01 -2.96 0.23
N LEU A 29 13.13 -3.52 -0.62
CA LEU A 29 11.72 -3.70 -0.27
C LEU A 29 11.55 -4.46 1.08
N SER A 30 12.42 -5.44 1.30
CA SER A 30 12.57 -6.21 2.54
C SER A 30 12.85 -5.32 3.77
N GLU A 31 13.75 -4.34 3.65
CA GLU A 31 14.07 -3.38 4.71
C GLU A 31 12.87 -2.48 5.01
N ARG A 32 12.21 -1.94 3.98
CA ARG A 32 11.03 -1.08 4.13
C ARG A 32 9.88 -1.80 4.81
N ILE A 33 9.63 -3.06 4.43
CA ILE A 33 8.64 -3.92 5.08
C ILE A 33 9.01 -4.16 6.56
N THR A 34 10.29 -4.38 6.85
CA THR A 34 10.79 -4.62 8.21
C THR A 34 10.58 -3.39 9.12
N GLU A 35 10.84 -2.19 8.60
CA GLU A 35 10.63 -0.92 9.31
C GLU A 35 9.15 -0.63 9.63
N CYS A 36 8.21 -1.28 8.94
CA CYS A 36 6.78 -1.12 9.18
C CYS A 36 6.26 -1.91 10.40
N HIS A 37 7.06 -2.82 10.95
CA HIS A 37 6.76 -3.64 12.13
C HIS A 37 5.41 -4.38 12.04
N PHE A 38 5.15 -5.04 10.91
CA PHE A 38 3.99 -5.92 10.78
C PHE A 38 4.19 -7.23 11.56
N ASP A 39 3.19 -7.68 12.32
CA ASP A 39 3.21 -9.01 12.95
C ASP A 39 2.85 -10.12 11.95
N ARG A 40 2.20 -9.77 10.84
CA ARG A 40 1.85 -10.71 9.77
C ARG A 40 1.95 -10.06 8.39
N ILE A 41 2.48 -10.82 7.44
CA ILE A 41 2.50 -10.49 6.01
C ILE A 41 1.87 -11.67 5.27
N ASP A 42 0.96 -11.40 4.32
CA ASP A 42 0.42 -12.44 3.46
C ASP A 42 1.52 -13.05 2.58
N PRO A 43 1.58 -14.40 2.43
CA PRO A 43 2.67 -15.05 1.71
C PRO A 43 2.68 -14.77 0.21
N ASP A 44 1.56 -14.34 -0.36
CA ASP A 44 1.39 -14.08 -1.80
C ASP A 44 1.83 -12.67 -2.22
N ILE A 45 2.28 -11.85 -1.26
CA ILE A 45 2.81 -10.51 -1.53
C ILE A 45 4.16 -10.61 -2.24
N SER A 46 4.25 -10.00 -3.42
CA SER A 46 5.41 -9.99 -4.30
C SER A 46 5.81 -8.57 -4.71
N VAL A 47 6.99 -8.41 -5.33
CA VAL A 47 7.54 -7.11 -5.80
C VAL A 47 6.59 -6.38 -6.76
N GLU A 48 5.79 -7.10 -7.54
CA GLU A 48 4.85 -6.51 -8.51
C GLU A 48 3.81 -5.60 -7.85
N HIS A 49 3.41 -5.92 -6.61
CA HIS A 49 2.49 -5.09 -5.83
C HIS A 49 3.11 -3.76 -5.37
N PHE A 50 4.43 -3.60 -5.48
CA PHE A 50 5.17 -2.41 -5.07
C PHE A 50 5.75 -1.63 -6.25
N ALA A 51 5.54 -2.12 -7.48
CA ALA A 51 6.03 -1.47 -8.68
C ALA A 51 5.44 -0.06 -8.78
N HIS A 52 6.32 0.91 -9.01
CA HIS A 52 5.97 2.30 -9.28
C HIS A 52 6.82 2.79 -10.44
N THR A 53 6.20 3.54 -11.35
CA THR A 53 6.89 4.23 -12.41
C THR A 53 6.75 5.73 -12.15
N GLY A 54 7.77 6.36 -11.55
CA GLY A 54 7.81 7.80 -11.32
C GLY A 54 8.42 8.20 -9.98
N GLU A 55 8.27 9.48 -9.64
CA GLU A 55 8.72 10.02 -8.35
C GLU A 55 7.79 9.58 -7.21
N PHE A 56 8.39 9.33 -6.04
CA PHE A 56 7.66 9.07 -4.81
C PHE A 56 7.24 10.38 -4.17
N ALA A 57 6.00 10.46 -3.70
CA ALA A 57 5.60 11.59 -2.88
C ALA A 57 6.15 11.48 -1.46
N ASP A 58 6.30 12.63 -0.80
CA ASP A 58 6.54 12.69 0.64
C ASP A 58 5.37 12.06 1.40
N ALA A 59 5.65 11.11 2.29
CA ALA A 59 4.67 10.46 3.15
C ALA A 59 3.84 11.46 3.98
N LEU A 60 4.40 12.62 4.32
CA LEU A 60 3.69 13.68 5.04
C LEU A 60 2.57 14.30 4.20
N ALA A 61 2.73 14.37 2.88
CA ALA A 61 1.75 14.90 1.94
C ALA A 61 0.60 13.91 1.63
N MET A 62 0.78 12.63 1.96
CA MET A 62 -0.23 11.60 1.68
C MET A 62 -1.41 11.66 2.65
N LEU A 63 -2.59 11.34 2.14
CA LEU A 63 -3.85 11.35 2.89
C LEU A 63 -4.53 9.98 2.80
N ALA A 64 -5.09 9.51 3.91
CA ALA A 64 -5.95 8.33 3.94
C ALA A 64 -7.41 8.79 4.00
N VAL A 65 -8.15 8.62 2.91
CA VAL A 65 -9.52 9.13 2.74
C VAL A 65 -10.54 7.99 2.79
N THR A 66 -11.73 8.27 3.32
CA THR A 66 -12.86 7.32 3.39
C THR A 66 -13.73 7.41 2.12
N GLN A 67 -14.70 6.50 1.99
CA GLN A 67 -15.71 6.60 0.92
C GLN A 67 -16.61 7.84 1.09
N ASP A 68 -16.95 8.19 2.34
CA ASP A 68 -17.70 9.41 2.66
C ASP A 68 -16.92 10.66 2.26
N ASP A 69 -15.61 10.68 2.50
CA ASP A 69 -14.75 11.75 2.02
C ASP A 69 -14.82 11.88 0.50
N LEU A 70 -14.98 10.78 -0.24
CA LEU A 70 -14.93 10.74 -1.72
C LEU A 70 -16.27 10.98 -2.42
N GLY A 71 -17.41 10.69 -1.77
CA GLY A 71 -18.73 10.96 -2.35
C GLY A 71 -19.91 10.19 -1.77
N GLY A 72 -19.69 9.28 -0.82
CA GLY A 72 -20.77 8.52 -0.15
C GLY A 72 -20.39 7.06 0.09
N SER A 73 -21.23 6.33 0.81
CA SER A 73 -21.03 4.91 1.12
C SER A 73 -21.26 4.00 -0.09
N ASP A 74 -20.79 2.76 0.00
CA ASP A 74 -21.01 1.69 -0.99
C ASP A 74 -20.54 2.05 -2.41
N MET A 75 -19.35 2.64 -2.52
CA MET A 75 -18.71 2.88 -3.82
C MET A 75 -18.01 1.61 -4.31
N THR A 76 -18.12 1.34 -5.61
CA THR A 76 -17.28 0.37 -6.30
C THR A 76 -15.85 0.90 -6.42
N THR A 77 -14.88 0.02 -6.69
CA THR A 77 -13.49 0.44 -6.91
C THR A 77 -13.38 1.46 -8.03
N ALA A 78 -14.04 1.26 -9.16
CA ALA A 78 -14.00 2.20 -10.28
C ALA A 78 -14.56 3.58 -9.91
N GLU A 79 -15.62 3.65 -9.10
CA GLU A 79 -16.17 4.92 -8.60
C GLU A 79 -15.21 5.62 -7.64
N ILE A 80 -14.52 4.86 -6.76
CA ILE A 80 -13.51 5.39 -5.86
C ILE A 80 -12.35 5.99 -6.66
N GLU A 81 -11.82 5.27 -7.65
CA GLU A 81 -10.73 5.74 -8.50
C GLU A 81 -11.12 7.02 -9.24
N ALA A 82 -12.30 7.05 -9.87
CA ALA A 82 -12.80 8.24 -10.55
C ALA A 82 -13.01 9.42 -9.61
N ALA A 83 -13.43 9.18 -8.36
CA ALA A 83 -13.58 10.24 -7.36
C ALA A 83 -12.24 10.81 -6.89
N ILE A 84 -11.22 9.96 -6.71
CA ILE A 84 -9.84 10.37 -6.41
C ILE A 84 -9.32 11.30 -7.51
N ASP A 85 -9.47 10.89 -8.78
CA ASP A 85 -8.98 11.66 -9.91
C ASP A 85 -9.64 13.03 -10.04
N ARG A 86 -10.98 13.10 -9.89
CA ARG A 86 -11.74 14.35 -9.95
C ARG A 86 -11.34 15.35 -8.86
N ARG A 87 -10.77 14.87 -7.75
CA ARG A 87 -10.36 15.69 -6.61
C ARG A 87 -8.91 16.16 -6.67
N GLY A 88 -8.22 15.94 -7.79
CA GLY A 88 -6.83 16.37 -7.96
C GLY A 88 -5.82 15.50 -7.22
N TYR A 89 -6.21 14.28 -6.86
CA TYR A 89 -5.30 13.28 -6.31
C TYR A 89 -5.02 12.19 -7.34
N ARG A 90 -3.94 11.44 -7.09
CA ARG A 90 -3.72 10.12 -7.67
C ARG A 90 -3.78 9.05 -6.59
N ARG A 91 -3.95 7.81 -7.00
CA ARG A 91 -3.89 6.63 -6.12
C ARG A 91 -2.45 6.43 -5.66
N ALA A 92 -2.27 5.98 -4.43
CA ALA A 92 -0.95 5.59 -3.93
C ALA A 92 -0.55 4.19 -4.42
N THR A 93 0.74 3.99 -4.62
CA THR A 93 1.35 2.67 -4.89
C THR A 93 1.57 1.87 -3.62
N GLY A 94 1.88 0.57 -3.75
CA GLY A 94 2.23 -0.27 -2.60
C GLY A 94 3.51 0.20 -1.89
N SER A 95 4.46 0.77 -2.62
CA SER A 95 5.65 1.39 -2.04
C SER A 95 5.28 2.59 -1.17
N GLU A 96 4.43 3.49 -1.68
CA GLU A 96 3.98 4.67 -0.92
C GLU A 96 3.15 4.29 0.31
N LEU A 97 2.44 3.15 0.25
CA LEU A 97 1.79 2.58 1.43
C LEU A 97 2.79 2.27 2.55
N LEU A 98 3.95 1.66 2.23
CA LEU A 98 4.97 1.37 3.23
C LEU A 98 5.57 2.65 3.83
N ASP A 99 5.83 3.67 2.99
CA ASP A 99 6.36 4.94 3.49
C ASP A 99 5.35 5.66 4.40
N TYR A 100 4.08 5.68 4.01
CA TYR A 100 3.00 6.20 4.84
C TYR A 100 2.89 5.42 6.17
N VAL A 101 2.99 4.09 6.11
CA VAL A 101 2.91 3.22 7.29
C VAL A 101 4.03 3.51 8.28
N ARG A 102 5.26 3.65 7.77
CA ARG A 102 6.45 3.96 8.57
C ARG A 102 6.34 5.35 9.21
N ALA A 103 5.84 6.33 8.48
CA ALA A 103 5.90 7.73 8.91
C ALA A 103 4.69 8.20 9.73
N LYS A 104 3.48 7.71 9.43
CA LYS A 104 2.22 8.39 9.85
C LYS A 104 1.13 7.45 10.36
N TRP A 105 1.15 6.17 9.97
CA TRP A 105 0.03 5.28 10.30
C TRP A 105 -0.04 4.90 11.79
N ASN A 106 -1.21 5.14 12.39
CA ASN A 106 -1.48 4.88 13.79
C ASN A 106 -1.62 3.38 14.15
N GLY A 107 -1.59 2.48 13.17
CA GLY A 107 -1.72 1.03 13.36
C GLY A 107 -3.14 0.52 13.64
N LYS A 108 -4.17 1.39 13.60
CA LYS A 108 -5.55 1.04 13.95
C LYS A 108 -6.50 1.03 12.76
N ASP A 109 -6.11 1.70 11.69
CA ASP A 109 -6.96 1.89 10.52
C ASP A 109 -6.60 0.93 9.39
N THR A 110 -7.59 0.49 8.62
CA THR A 110 -7.34 -0.28 7.39
C THR A 110 -7.12 0.68 6.23
N VAL A 111 -5.98 0.61 5.55
CA VAL A 111 -5.59 1.53 4.47
C VAL A 111 -5.17 0.76 3.23
N ALA A 112 -5.81 1.02 2.10
CA ALA A 112 -5.53 0.40 0.80
C ALA A 112 -4.78 1.34 -0.14
N ALA A 113 -3.87 0.79 -0.95
CA ALA A 113 -3.16 1.52 -1.99
C ALA A 113 -3.60 1.03 -3.36
N LEU A 114 -4.54 1.73 -4.00
CA LEU A 114 -5.23 1.21 -5.20
C LEU A 114 -4.32 1.04 -6.42
N ASP A 115 -3.20 1.77 -6.52
CA ASP A 115 -2.24 1.63 -7.62
C ASP A 115 -1.27 0.45 -7.41
N SER A 116 -1.44 -0.33 -6.34
CA SER A 116 -0.78 -1.63 -6.12
C SER A 116 -1.53 -2.82 -6.75
N CYS A 117 -2.56 -2.54 -7.57
CA CYS A 117 -3.46 -3.56 -8.06
C CYS A 117 -2.76 -4.50 -9.06
N VAL A 118 -2.60 -5.76 -8.69
CA VAL A 118 -2.14 -6.83 -9.58
C VAL A 118 -3.28 -7.82 -9.76
N GLU A 119 -3.68 -8.02 -11.02
CA GLU A 119 -4.89 -8.78 -11.39
C GLU A 119 -6.16 -8.26 -10.68
N GLN A 120 -6.61 -8.96 -9.63
CA GLN A 120 -7.79 -8.63 -8.83
C GLN A 120 -7.43 -8.38 -7.37
N TYR A 121 -6.15 -8.18 -7.02
CA TYR A 121 -5.70 -7.98 -5.66
C TYR A 121 -5.12 -6.59 -5.46
N VAL A 122 -5.51 -5.94 -4.37
CA VAL A 122 -4.96 -4.65 -3.92
C VAL A 122 -4.22 -4.86 -2.61
N LEU A 123 -3.02 -4.30 -2.52
CA LEU A 123 -2.25 -4.25 -1.29
C LEU A 123 -2.91 -3.29 -0.30
N TYR A 124 -3.05 -3.74 0.94
CA TYR A 124 -3.56 -2.93 2.02
C TYR A 124 -2.88 -3.30 3.32
N VAL A 125 -2.85 -2.34 4.24
CA VAL A 125 -2.54 -2.61 5.64
C VAL A 125 -3.82 -2.75 6.43
N TYR A 126 -3.82 -3.74 7.30
CA TYR A 126 -4.86 -3.97 8.30
C TYR A 126 -4.29 -3.61 9.67
N GLY A 127 -4.97 -2.67 10.34
CA GLY A 127 -4.67 -2.26 11.70
C GLY A 127 -5.82 -2.61 12.63
N GLY A 128 -5.49 -3.04 13.84
CA GLY A 128 -6.43 -3.35 14.90
C GLY A 128 -5.73 -3.28 16.26
N PRO A 129 -6.48 -3.37 17.37
CA PRO A 129 -5.93 -3.23 18.73
C PRO A 129 -4.72 -4.13 19.00
N ASP A 130 -4.72 -5.34 18.44
CA ASP A 130 -3.71 -6.37 18.71
C ASP A 130 -2.95 -6.82 17.46
N ARG A 131 -3.16 -6.16 16.31
CA ARG A 131 -2.65 -6.66 15.02
C ARG A 131 -2.39 -5.57 13.99
N ARG A 132 -1.22 -5.65 13.36
CA ARG A 132 -0.73 -4.88 12.21
C ARG A 132 -0.30 -5.87 11.12
N ALA A 133 -1.13 -6.02 10.10
CA ALA A 133 -0.83 -6.91 8.99
C ALA A 133 -0.68 -6.17 7.67
N LEU A 134 0.24 -6.64 6.83
CA LEU A 134 0.26 -6.34 5.40
C LEU A 134 -0.46 -7.48 4.67
N SER A 135 -1.44 -7.16 3.82
CA SER A 135 -2.31 -8.17 3.23
C SER A 135 -2.75 -7.83 1.82
N LEU A 136 -3.23 -8.83 1.10
CA LEU A 136 -3.89 -8.65 -0.20
C LEU A 136 -5.40 -8.71 -0.03
N ARG A 137 -6.10 -7.73 -0.58
CA ARG A 137 -7.57 -7.74 -0.64
C ARG A 137 -8.01 -8.04 -2.05
N TRP A 138 -8.74 -9.13 -2.21
CA TRP A 138 -9.40 -9.42 -3.46
C TRP A 138 -10.52 -8.42 -3.74
N VAL A 139 -10.40 -7.71 -4.87
CA VAL A 139 -11.32 -6.71 -5.37
C VAL A 139 -12.24 -7.38 -6.39
N ARG A 140 -13.44 -7.77 -5.95
CA ARG A 140 -14.47 -8.19 -6.91
C ARG A 140 -15.03 -6.94 -7.61
N PRO A 141 -15.19 -6.95 -8.95
CA PRO A 141 -15.71 -5.81 -9.72
C PRO A 141 -17.06 -5.27 -9.23
N HIS A 142 -17.88 -6.12 -8.60
CA HIS A 142 -19.24 -5.79 -8.16
C HIS A 142 -19.39 -5.72 -6.63
N ARG A 143 -18.30 -5.73 -5.86
CA ARG A 143 -18.38 -5.75 -4.39
C ARG A 143 -17.85 -4.44 -3.81
N HIS A 144 -18.66 -3.82 -2.98
CA HIS A 144 -18.32 -2.60 -2.27
C HIS A 144 -17.20 -2.84 -1.25
N TRP A 145 -16.42 -1.80 -1.00
CA TRP A 145 -15.46 -1.78 0.10
C TRP A 145 -16.19 -1.61 1.42
N GLY A 146 -15.67 -2.21 2.49
CA GLY A 146 -16.24 -1.97 3.82
C GLY A 146 -16.04 -0.51 4.21
N GLY A 147 -17.02 0.11 4.87
CA GLY A 147 -16.97 1.54 5.25
C GLY A 147 -15.80 1.92 6.17
N HIS A 148 -15.13 0.95 6.80
CA HIS A 148 -13.94 1.17 7.62
C HIS A 148 -12.63 1.25 6.81
N VAL A 149 -12.66 0.95 5.51
CA VAL A 149 -11.48 0.99 4.66
C VAL A 149 -11.24 2.42 4.21
N ARG A 150 -9.99 2.87 4.39
CA ARG A 150 -9.48 4.12 3.84
C ARG A 150 -8.61 3.84 2.62
N PHE A 151 -8.54 4.81 1.72
CA PHE A 151 -7.74 4.75 0.51
C PHE A 151 -6.61 5.76 0.64
N LEU A 152 -5.37 5.29 0.47
CA LEU A 152 -4.22 6.17 0.46
C LEU A 152 -4.16 6.90 -0.88
N VAL A 153 -4.14 8.22 -0.81
CA VAL A 153 -4.10 9.10 -1.96
C VAL A 153 -2.93 10.06 -1.85
N VAL A 154 -2.46 10.50 -3.00
CA VAL A 154 -1.30 11.37 -3.16
C VAL A 154 -1.71 12.61 -3.97
N PRO A 155 -1.37 13.83 -3.52
CA PRO A 155 -1.60 15.03 -4.33
C PRO A 155 -0.93 14.93 -5.70
N LYS A 156 -1.60 15.40 -6.76
CA LYS A 156 -1.01 15.56 -8.10
C LYS A 156 -0.13 16.82 -8.16
#